data_AF-A0A1T5GCG3-F1
#
_entry.id   AF-A0A1T5GCG3-F1
#
_cell.length_a   1.000
_cell.length_b   1.000
_cell.length_c   1.000
_cell.angle_alpha   90.00
_cell.angle_beta   90.00
_cell.angle_gamma   90.00
#
_symmetry.space_group_name_H-M   'P 1'
#
loop_
_entity.id
_entity.type
_entity.pdbx_description
1 polymer ?
#
loop_
_entity_poly.entity_id
_entity_poly.type
_entity_poly.pdbx_seq_one_letter_code
_entity_poly.pdbx_strand_id
1 'polypeptide(L)' 'MTGKEIFDRCQLAALKNGLGSQEFHYGNILYQALQLEGEEKVFQLLEQAENTGKRIGLGYSSTGFQSLTDPDMAILV' A
#
# COMPACT_ATOMS: atom_id res chain seq x y z
N MET A 1 -16.45 1.56 4.08
CA MET A 1 -15.87 1.17 2.80
C MET A 1 -15.12 -0.14 3.02
N THR A 2 -15.28 -1.09 2.12
CA THR A 2 -14.51 -2.34 2.13
C THR A 2 -13.08 -2.09 1.63
N GLY A 3 -12.12 -2.95 2.03
CA GLY A 3 -10.72 -2.80 1.62
C GLY A 3 -10.55 -2.79 0.11
N LYS A 4 -11.38 -3.56 -0.60
CA LYS A 4 -11.46 -3.57 -2.06
C LYS A 4 -11.90 -2.21 -2.63
N GLU A 5 -12.94 -1.59 -2.09
CA GLU A 5 -13.39 -0.26 -2.54
C GLU A 5 -12.34 0.82 -2.32
N ILE A 6 -11.61 0.74 -1.19
CA ILE A 6 -10.52 1.68 -0.88
C ILE A 6 -9.38 1.47 -1.89
N PHE A 7 -9.02 0.22 -2.18
CA PHE A 7 -8.02 -0.11 -3.19
C PHE A 7 -8.41 0.42 -4.56
N ASP A 8 -9.64 0.13 -5.01
CA ASP A 8 -10.16 0.53 -6.33
C ASP A 8 -10.19 2.06 -6.46
N ARG A 9 -10.62 2.76 -5.40
CA ARG A 9 -10.58 4.22 -5.33
C ARG A 9 -9.16 4.78 -5.41
N CYS A 10 -8.19 4.13 -4.75
CA CYS A 10 -6.77 4.53 -4.85
C CYS A 10 -6.22 4.29 -6.26
N GLN A 11 -6.54 3.16 -6.89
CA GLN A 11 -6.15 2.87 -8.28
C GLN A 11 -6.79 3.86 -9.26
N LEU A 12 -8.06 4.19 -9.08
CA LEU A 12 -8.74 5.23 -9.86
C LEU A 12 -8.08 6.60 -9.67
N ALA A 13 -7.68 6.95 -8.44
CA ALA A 13 -6.96 8.19 -8.18
C ALA A 13 -5.56 8.20 -8.82
N ALA A 14 -4.86 7.07 -8.82
CA ALA A 14 -3.58 6.89 -9.52
C ALA A 14 -3.73 7.08 -11.03
N LEU A 15 -4.74 6.47 -11.63
CA LEU A 15 -5.05 6.59 -13.06
C LEU A 15 -5.46 8.01 -13.43
N LYS A 16 -6.25 8.67 -12.56
CA LYS A 16 -6.77 10.01 -12.83
C LYS A 16 -5.72 11.11 -12.68
N ASN A 17 -4.84 11.01 -11.69
CA ASN A 17 -3.78 12.02 -11.46
C ASN A 17 -2.53 11.77 -12.33
N GLY A 18 -2.40 10.59 -12.93
CA GLY A 18 -1.36 10.28 -13.91
C GLY A 18 0.00 9.94 -13.29
N LEU A 19 0.91 9.49 -14.16
CA LEU A 19 2.26 9.04 -13.82
C LEU A 19 3.04 10.16 -13.10
N GLY A 20 3.56 9.87 -11.90
CA GLY A 20 4.35 10.80 -11.09
C GLY A 20 3.56 11.58 -10.03
N SER A 21 2.24 11.38 -9.95
CA SER A 21 1.43 11.89 -8.84
C SER A 21 1.61 11.07 -7.56
N GLN A 22 1.38 11.66 -6.39
CA GLN A 22 1.48 10.96 -5.10
C GLN A 22 0.52 9.77 -5.04
N GLU A 23 -0.64 9.90 -5.67
CA GLU A 23 -1.64 8.86 -5.81
C GLU A 23 -1.15 7.72 -6.68
N PHE A 24 -0.43 8.00 -7.76
CA PHE A 24 0.20 6.96 -8.59
C PHE A 24 1.29 6.19 -7.82
N HIS A 25 2.14 6.91 -7.07
CA HIS A 25 3.12 6.27 -6.18
C HIS A 25 2.44 5.40 -5.11
N TYR A 26 1.36 5.90 -4.52
CA TYR A 26 0.59 5.17 -3.52
C TYR A 26 -0.11 3.93 -4.11
N GLY A 27 -0.66 4.03 -5.32
CA GLY A 27 -1.21 2.89 -6.04
C GLY A 27 -0.17 1.78 -6.27
N ASN A 28 1.07 2.15 -6.62
CA ASN A 28 2.19 1.22 -6.73
C ASN A 28 2.59 0.60 -5.39
N ILE A 29 2.55 1.38 -4.30
CA ILE A 29 2.80 0.88 -2.95
C ILE A 29 1.76 -0.18 -2.58
N LEU A 30 0.48 0.10 -2.82
CA LEU A 30 -0.60 -0.86 -2.57
C LEU A 30 -0.46 -2.12 -3.41
N TYR A 31 -0.01 -2.00 -4.67
CA TYR A 31 0.22 -3.14 -5.55
C TYR A 31 1.36 -4.02 -5.06
N GLN A 32 2.46 -3.42 -4.61
CA GLN A 32 3.58 -4.15 -4.00
C GLN A 32 3.17 -4.80 -2.68
N ALA A 33 2.41 -4.09 -1.83
CA ALA A 33 1.87 -4.66 -0.60
C ALA A 33 0.99 -5.89 -0.90
N LEU A 34 0.19 -5.81 -1.97
CA LEU A 34 -0.66 -6.93 -2.43
C LEU A 34 0.16 -8.15 -2.82
N GLN A 35 1.29 -7.94 -3.50
CA GLN A 35 2.20 -9.02 -3.90
C GLN A 35 2.94 -9.63 -2.71
N LEU A 36 3.28 -8.83 -1.69
CA LEU A 36 4.02 -9.28 -0.51
C LEU A 36 3.13 -10.00 0.50
N GLU A 37 2.01 -9.39 0.89
CA GLU A 37 1.17 -9.84 2.01
C GLU A 37 -0.09 -10.59 1.56
N GLY A 38 -0.47 -10.44 0.29
CA GLY A 38 -1.70 -11.00 -0.27
C GLY A 38 -2.93 -10.11 -0.13
N GLU A 39 -3.94 -10.39 -0.95
CA GLU A 39 -5.14 -9.57 -1.09
C GLU A 39 -5.95 -9.44 0.22
N GLU A 40 -6.12 -10.53 0.95
CA GLU A 40 -6.89 -10.57 2.20
C GLU A 40 -6.29 -9.65 3.27
N LYS A 41 -4.97 -9.73 3.48
CA LYS A 41 -4.25 -8.90 4.46
C LYS A 41 -4.22 -7.44 4.08
N VAL A 42 -3.97 -7.12 2.80
CA VAL A 42 -3.92 -5.73 2.34
C VAL A 42 -5.28 -5.06 2.44
N PHE A 43 -6.36 -5.76 2.13
CA PHE A 43 -7.71 -5.22 2.28
C PHE A 43 -8.05 -4.96 3.74
N GLN A 44 -7.72 -5.89 4.65
CA GLN A 44 -7.88 -5.64 6.09
C GLN A 44 -7.06 -4.44 6.57
N LEU A 45 -5.81 -4.30 6.12
CA LEU A 45 -4.97 -3.15 6.44
C LEU A 45 -5.55 -1.85 5.87
N LEU A 46 -6.12 -1.86 4.67
CA LEU A 46 -6.75 -0.69 4.06
C LEU A 46 -7.97 -0.25 4.85
N GLU A 47 -8.79 -1.19 5.29
CA GLU A 47 -9.94 -0.92 6.15
C GLU A 47 -9.49 -0.32 7.48
N GLN A 48 -8.44 -0.87 8.10
CA GLN A 48 -7.87 -0.31 9.31
C GLN A 48 -7.29 1.09 9.09
N ALA A 49 -6.61 1.31 7.97
CA ALA A 49 -6.05 2.60 7.59
C ALA A 49 -7.15 3.67 7.48
N GLU A 50 -8.24 3.37 6.75
CA GLU A 50 -9.39 4.26 6.60
C GLU A 50 -10.10 4.52 7.94
N ASN A 51 -10.26 3.49 8.79
CA ASN A 51 -10.85 3.65 10.12
C ASN A 51 -9.98 4.47 11.08
N THR A 52 -8.66 4.46 10.90
CA THR A 52 -7.71 5.17 11.77
C THR A 52 -7.23 6.50 11.19
N GLY A 53 -7.65 6.85 9.96
CA GLY A 53 -7.16 8.00 9.22
C GLY A 53 -5.68 7.88 8.78
N LYS A 54 -5.14 6.66 8.79
CA LYS A 54 -3.77 6.33 8.39
C LYS A 54 -3.70 5.87 6.93
N ARG A 55 -2.50 5.66 6.41
CA ARG A 55 -2.27 5.12 5.06
C ARG A 55 -1.43 3.85 5.13
N ILE A 56 -1.44 3.04 4.08
CA ILE A 56 -0.53 1.91 3.97
C ILE A 56 0.79 2.39 3.39
N GLY A 57 1.87 2.20 4.14
CA GLY A 57 3.24 2.31 3.65
C GLY A 57 3.83 0.93 3.40
N LEU A 58 4.90 0.90 2.63
CA LEU A 58 5.78 -0.27 2.59
C LEU A 58 6.84 -0.10 3.67
N GLY A 59 6.98 -1.11 4.52
CA GLY A 59 7.98 -1.20 5.57
C GLY A 59 9.16 -2.05 5.12
N TYR A 60 10.33 -1.73 5.66
CA TYR A 60 11.56 -2.49 5.47
C TYR A 60 11.90 -3.18 6.80
N SER A 61 11.98 -4.51 6.83
CA SER A 61 12.52 -5.27 7.95
C SER A 61 13.98 -4.93 8.13
N SER A 62 14.31 -4.27 9.23
CA SER A 62 15.69 -4.01 9.64
C SER A 62 16.34 -5.27 10.24
N THR A 63 16.30 -6.41 9.54
CA THR A 63 16.98 -7.64 9.95
C THR A 63 18.02 -8.02 8.91
N GLY A 64 19.18 -7.40 9.04
CA GLY A 64 20.40 -7.85 8.38
C GLY A 64 20.93 -6.84 7.37
N PHE A 65 22.19 -6.46 7.57
CA PHE A 65 23.05 -5.75 6.65
C PHE A 65 23.23 -6.52 5.32
N GLN A 66 22.21 -6.55 4.47
CA GLN A 66 22.33 -6.93 3.07
C GLN A 66 21.33 -6.08 2.29
N SER A 67 21.81 -5.00 1.67
CA SER A 67 21.14 -4.17 0.66
C SER A 67 19.68 -4.53 0.34
N LEU A 68 18.74 -4.22 1.23
CA LEU A 68 17.31 -4.35 0.97
C LEU A 68 16.87 -3.07 0.26
N THR A 69 17.08 -3.06 -1.05
CA THR A 69 16.54 -2.00 -1.94
C THR A 69 15.03 -2.16 -2.13
N ASP A 70 14.49 -3.32 -1.76
CA ASP A 70 13.11 -3.72 -1.95
C ASP A 70 12.38 -3.86 -0.60
N PRO A 71 11.16 -3.34 -0.49
CA PRO A 71 10.34 -3.49 0.71
C PRO A 71 9.86 -4.93 0.89
N ASP A 72 9.79 -5.39 2.13
CA ASP A 72 9.44 -6.77 2.48
C ASP A 72 8.13 -6.91 3.29
N MET A 73 7.54 -5.81 3.75
CA MET A 73 6.26 -5.84 4.47
C MET A 73 5.39 -4.61 4.18
N ALA A 74 4.09 -4.71 4.45
CA ALA A 74 3.17 -3.57 4.47
C ALA A 74 2.93 -3.09 5.90
N ILE A 75 2.97 -1.77 6.13
CA ILE A 75 2.79 -1.13 7.44
C ILE A 75 1.74 -0.01 7.37
N LEU A 76 1.14 0.34 8.51
CA LEU A 76 0.30 1.53 8.63
C LEU A 76 1.16 2.74 9.01
N VAL A 77 1.12 3.80 8.19
CA VAL A 77 1.81 5.09 8.39
C VAL A 77 0.83 6.21 8.70
#